data_AF-A0A179VCT6-F1
#
_entry.id   AF-A0A179VCT6-F1
#
_cell.length_a   1.000
_cell.length_b   1.000
_cell.length_c   1.000
_cell.angle_alpha   90.00
_cell.angle_beta   90.00
_cell.angle_gamma   90.00
#
_symmetry.space_group_name_H-M   'P 1'
#
loop_
_entity.id
_entity.type
_entity.pdbx_description
1 polymer ?
#
loop_
_entity_poly.entity_id
_entity_poly.type
_entity_poly.pdbx_seq_one_letter_code
_entity_poly.pdbx_strand_id
1 'polypeptide(L)'
;MTIEQMAPRDAQMYWMSTKIPNDQFLLFCFDSPTPDLDAVRSVIAARAARIADLRVRAVDVAGRLDYPYWGPRDESQVPLTVHTLADPSWPRCRAAIAALLPNTVDIRQSPWHLHLFPEVKGAPRVSGSALIAVLQVSHALADGQRATAVARALFGDGSPVGGVVPEVPARPALRGLVDFPGKLGQLLAASRGGYLAYQRQQELVAAGELEPEPQGFPLISLNARPGEHREIRMIVRPRDELRADGVSVTVAVMTAIASALPRYLRDHGQWVPERLGAEVTVAEPGESLARNNFRNVGVDLCWSEPDLRTRARRIAEGIESRRRRAAHPVLVAQRAGGAALPAPMMWVGVNAFNTDLMPPTVAGNTVVSSVVRGAADLTLGGGTVAFTAGFPALSPVMGLTHGVHGIGDAVTVSVHTSTAAMPDADHYESLLAEALDEVSQLQR
;
A
#
# COMPACT_ATOMS: atom_id res chain seq x y z
N MET A 1 -2.82 25.36 -20.73
CA MET A 1 -3.78 24.57 -19.92
C MET A 1 -3.41 23.11 -20.09
N THR A 2 -3.16 22.41 -19.00
CA THR A 2 -2.79 20.99 -19.04
C THR A 2 -4.04 20.19 -18.66
N ILE A 3 -4.48 19.28 -19.51
CA ILE A 3 -5.59 18.36 -19.21
C ILE A 3 -4.99 17.02 -18.79
N GLU A 4 -5.40 16.51 -17.64
CA GLU A 4 -4.93 15.22 -17.14
C GLU A 4 -6.12 14.28 -16.91
N GLN A 5 -6.25 13.29 -17.79
CA GLN A 5 -7.18 12.19 -17.59
C GLN A 5 -6.54 11.18 -16.64
N MET A 6 -7.33 10.65 -15.71
CA MET A 6 -6.91 9.58 -14.81
C MET A 6 -6.58 8.33 -15.62
N ALA A 7 -5.40 7.76 -15.38
CA ALA A 7 -5.00 6.53 -16.05
C ALA A 7 -5.96 5.38 -15.71
N PRO A 8 -6.16 4.39 -16.61
CA PRO A 8 -7.06 3.26 -16.38
C PRO A 8 -6.87 2.57 -15.04
N ARG A 9 -5.62 2.38 -14.60
CA ARG A 9 -5.29 1.74 -13.32
C ARG A 9 -5.71 2.59 -12.13
N ASP A 10 -5.47 3.90 -12.17
CA ASP A 10 -5.87 4.81 -11.11
C ASP A 10 -7.41 4.88 -11.02
N ALA A 11 -8.09 4.91 -12.16
CA ALA A 11 -9.56 4.87 -12.22
C ALA A 11 -10.14 3.55 -11.71
N GLN A 12 -9.48 2.42 -12.00
CA GLN A 12 -9.84 1.12 -11.45
C GLN A 12 -9.72 1.12 -9.92
N MET A 13 -8.62 1.65 -9.38
CA MET A 13 -8.42 1.75 -7.93
C MET A 13 -9.46 2.67 -7.27
N TYR A 14 -9.76 3.81 -7.90
CA TYR A 14 -10.82 4.69 -7.44
C TYR A 14 -12.18 3.98 -7.44
N TRP A 15 -12.61 3.40 -8.56
CA TRP A 15 -13.92 2.76 -8.61
C TRP A 15 -14.01 1.51 -7.72
N MET A 16 -12.91 0.79 -7.50
CA MET A 16 -12.88 -0.34 -6.58
C MET A 16 -12.96 0.10 -5.11
N SER A 17 -12.52 1.32 -4.77
CA SER A 17 -12.53 1.84 -3.39
C SER A 17 -13.94 1.90 -2.80
N THR A 18 -14.97 2.02 -3.64
CA THR A 18 -16.38 2.01 -3.23
C THR A 18 -16.87 0.63 -2.79
N LYS A 19 -16.11 -0.43 -3.09
CA LYS A 19 -16.42 -1.82 -2.73
C LYS A 19 -15.48 -2.37 -1.66
N ILE A 20 -14.20 -2.06 -1.79
CA ILE A 20 -13.15 -2.48 -0.86
C ILE A 20 -12.33 -1.23 -0.52
N PRO A 21 -12.36 -0.76 0.74
CA PRO A 21 -11.51 0.33 1.20
C PRO A 21 -10.05 0.08 0.85
N ASN A 22 -9.42 1.03 0.18
CA ASN A 22 -8.06 0.88 -0.35
C ASN A 22 -7.24 2.17 -0.21
N ASP A 23 -7.52 3.01 0.79
CA ASP A 23 -6.67 4.16 1.03
C ASP A 23 -5.35 3.75 1.69
N GLN A 24 -4.29 4.50 1.39
CA GLN A 24 -3.01 4.39 2.07
C GLN A 24 -3.01 5.27 3.30
N PHE A 25 -2.56 4.73 4.43
CA PHE A 25 -2.38 5.47 5.67
C PHE A 25 -0.89 5.56 5.99
N LEU A 26 -0.30 6.73 5.81
CA LEU A 26 1.11 7.00 6.09
C LEU A 26 1.23 7.68 7.46
N LEU A 27 1.67 6.93 8.46
CA LEU A 27 1.90 7.45 9.81
C LEU A 27 3.33 7.99 9.95
N PHE A 28 3.45 9.16 10.57
CA PHE A 28 4.71 9.76 10.99
C PHE A 28 4.60 10.13 12.48
N CYS A 29 5.54 9.67 13.29
CA CYS A 29 5.65 10.04 14.69
C CYS A 29 6.73 11.11 14.83
N PHE A 30 6.37 12.30 15.30
CA PHE A 30 7.31 13.39 15.58
C PHE A 30 7.54 13.49 17.09
N ASP A 31 8.80 13.60 17.50
CA ASP A 31 9.18 13.93 18.87
C ASP A 31 8.95 15.43 19.12
N SER A 32 7.68 15.79 19.27
CA SER A 32 7.20 17.16 19.33
C SER A 32 6.12 17.27 20.41
N PRO A 33 6.40 17.95 21.54
CA PRO A 33 5.41 18.22 22.56
C PRO A 33 4.51 19.43 22.21
N THR A 34 4.62 20.02 21.03
CA THR A 34 4.02 21.33 20.73
C THR A 34 2.49 21.35 20.90
N PRO A 35 1.96 22.23 21.76
CA PRO A 35 0.52 22.43 21.94
C PRO A 35 -0.09 23.42 20.93
N ASP A 36 0.73 24.16 20.17
CA ASP A 36 0.29 25.15 19.18
C ASP A 36 -0.13 24.47 17.86
N LEU A 37 -1.35 23.94 17.86
CA LEU A 37 -1.91 23.24 16.70
C LEU A 37 -2.36 24.18 15.59
N ASP A 38 -2.61 25.46 15.89
CA ASP A 38 -2.96 26.47 14.89
C ASP A 38 -1.74 26.82 14.03
N ALA A 39 -0.55 26.93 14.64
CA ALA A 39 0.70 27.07 13.90
C ALA A 39 0.96 25.83 13.02
N VAL A 40 0.78 24.63 13.57
CA VAL A 40 0.93 23.37 12.80
C VAL A 40 -0.03 23.36 11.60
N ARG A 41 -1.30 23.71 11.80
CA ARG A 41 -2.31 23.78 10.73
C ARG A 41 -1.92 24.78 9.65
N SER A 42 -1.42 25.95 10.06
CA SER A 42 -0.98 27.00 9.14
C SER A 42 0.23 26.57 8.29
N VAL A 43 1.20 25.89 8.91
CA VAL A 43 2.36 25.32 8.20
C VAL A 43 1.93 24.26 7.19
N ILE A 44 1.02 23.35 7.58
CA ILE A 44 0.50 22.32 6.68
C ILE A 44 -0.27 22.95 5.51
N ALA A 45 -1.11 23.94 5.77
CA ALA A 45 -1.85 24.65 4.73
C ALA A 45 -0.90 25.30 3.71
N ALA A 46 0.11 26.02 4.20
CA ALA A 46 1.09 26.71 3.36
C ALA A 46 1.93 25.74 2.52
N ARG A 47 2.32 24.58 3.07
CA ARG A 47 3.06 23.55 2.35
C ARG A 47 2.18 22.81 1.33
N ALA A 48 0.95 22.46 1.70
CA ALA A 48 0.01 21.77 0.81
C ALA A 48 -0.34 22.60 -0.45
N ALA A 49 -0.43 23.92 -0.32
CA ALA A 49 -0.64 24.83 -1.45
C ALA A 49 0.51 24.82 -2.49
N ARG A 50 1.67 24.25 -2.15
CA ARG A 50 2.83 24.13 -3.06
C ARG A 50 2.99 22.74 -3.67
N ILE A 51 2.11 21.80 -3.35
CA ILE A 51 2.19 20.41 -3.81
C ILE A 51 1.03 20.15 -4.77
N ALA A 52 1.32 20.01 -6.06
CA ALA A 52 0.28 19.91 -7.10
C ALA A 52 -0.70 18.74 -6.83
N ASP A 53 -0.20 17.61 -6.33
CA ASP A 53 -1.02 16.44 -6.01
C ASP A 53 -2.03 16.68 -4.88
N LEU A 54 -1.71 17.59 -3.95
CA LEU A 54 -2.59 17.94 -2.85
C LEU A 54 -3.63 18.99 -3.25
N ARG A 55 -3.64 19.43 -4.52
CA ARG A 55 -4.50 20.50 -5.06
C ARG A 55 -5.48 20.01 -6.13
N VAL A 56 -5.51 18.70 -6.38
CA VAL A 56 -6.43 18.09 -7.33
C VAL A 56 -7.55 17.31 -6.65
N ARG A 57 -8.60 17.02 -7.41
CA ARG A 57 -9.70 16.10 -7.09
C ARG A 57 -10.11 15.33 -8.34
N ALA A 58 -10.80 14.21 -8.17
CA ALA A 58 -11.38 13.49 -9.29
C ALA A 58 -12.64 14.20 -9.80
N VAL A 59 -12.77 14.28 -11.12
CA VAL A 59 -13.95 14.79 -11.81
C VAL A 59 -14.50 13.71 -12.72
N ASP A 60 -15.61 13.11 -12.27
CA ASP A 60 -16.32 12.06 -12.98
C ASP A 60 -16.91 12.56 -14.31
N VAL A 61 -16.90 11.69 -15.31
CA VAL A 61 -17.57 11.94 -16.59
C VAL A 61 -18.98 11.34 -16.57
N ALA A 62 -19.95 12.11 -17.08
CA ALA A 62 -21.34 11.69 -17.18
C ALA A 62 -21.47 10.37 -17.96
N GLY A 63 -22.28 9.45 -17.44
CA GLY A 63 -22.46 8.12 -18.04
C GLY A 63 -21.21 7.25 -18.11
N ARG A 64 -20.10 7.65 -17.45
CA ARG A 64 -18.79 6.96 -17.52
C ARG A 64 -18.26 6.79 -18.95
N LEU A 65 -18.68 7.67 -19.86
CA LEU A 65 -18.29 7.67 -21.27
C LEU A 65 -16.79 7.87 -21.49
N ASP A 66 -16.10 8.36 -20.46
CA ASP A 66 -14.66 8.48 -20.43
C ASP A 66 -14.13 8.26 -19.01
N TYR A 67 -12.81 8.10 -18.86
CA TYR A 67 -12.19 8.02 -17.54
C TYR A 67 -12.31 9.37 -16.80
N PRO A 68 -12.34 9.36 -15.45
CA PRO A 68 -12.34 10.58 -14.67
C PRO A 68 -11.14 11.46 -15.00
N TYR A 69 -11.26 12.77 -14.78
CA TYR A 69 -10.17 13.72 -14.94
C TYR A 69 -9.67 14.19 -13.58
N TRP A 70 -8.38 14.52 -13.49
CA TRP A 70 -7.88 15.33 -12.37
C TRP A 70 -8.21 16.78 -12.67
N GLY A 71 -8.91 17.43 -11.73
CA GLY A 71 -9.26 18.84 -11.81
C GLY A 71 -8.89 19.57 -10.51
N PRO A 72 -8.94 20.90 -10.49
CA PRO A 72 -8.64 21.67 -9.29
C PRO A 72 -9.66 21.35 -8.19
N ARG A 73 -9.16 21.19 -6.96
CA ARG A 73 -10.01 21.12 -5.77
C ARG A 73 -10.33 22.50 -5.22
N ASP A 74 -11.32 22.57 -4.32
CA ASP A 74 -11.51 23.75 -3.48
C ASP A 74 -10.37 23.82 -2.45
N GLU A 75 -9.55 24.88 -2.52
CA GLU A 75 -8.40 25.10 -1.64
C GLU A 75 -8.76 25.93 -0.39
N SER A 76 -10.00 26.42 -0.26
CA SER A 76 -10.45 27.23 0.89
C SER A 76 -10.37 26.47 2.22
N GLN A 77 -10.41 25.14 2.17
CA GLN A 77 -10.27 24.26 3.32
C GLN A 77 -9.16 23.25 3.08
N VAL A 78 -8.35 23.03 4.13
CA VAL A 78 -7.38 21.94 4.16
C VAL A 78 -8.06 20.72 4.79
N PRO A 79 -8.05 19.54 4.15
CA PRO A 79 -8.65 18.31 4.67
C PRO A 79 -7.82 17.78 5.84
N LEU A 80 -8.02 18.39 7.02
CA LEU A 80 -7.25 18.14 8.23
C LEU A 80 -8.17 18.02 9.44
N THR A 81 -7.99 16.95 10.20
CA THR A 81 -8.68 16.72 11.48
C THR A 81 -7.66 16.57 12.59
N VAL A 82 -7.87 17.32 13.68
CA VAL A 82 -7.16 17.12 14.94
C VAL A 82 -8.03 16.25 15.83
N HIS A 83 -7.48 15.15 16.33
CA HIS A 83 -8.17 14.22 17.21
C HIS A 83 -7.75 14.47 18.66
N THR A 84 -8.74 14.62 19.54
CA THR A 84 -8.49 14.68 20.99
C THR A 84 -8.79 13.33 21.62
N LEU A 85 -7.77 12.69 22.18
CA LEU A 85 -7.91 11.41 22.87
C LEU A 85 -8.23 11.67 24.34
N ALA A 86 -9.22 10.95 24.89
CA ALA A 86 -9.53 11.02 26.33
C ALA A 86 -8.37 10.50 27.20
N ASP A 87 -7.66 9.48 26.69
CA ASP A 87 -6.38 9.01 27.23
C ASP A 87 -5.34 9.13 26.11
N PRO A 88 -4.32 10.00 26.25
CA PRO A 88 -3.30 10.24 25.23
C PRO A 88 -2.21 9.15 25.21
N SER A 89 -2.46 7.95 25.74
CA SER A 89 -1.53 6.84 25.66
C SER A 89 -1.35 6.30 24.23
N TRP A 90 -0.14 5.81 23.92
CA TRP A 90 0.16 5.18 22.63
C TRP A 90 -0.81 4.05 22.24
N PRO A 91 -1.21 3.12 23.12
CA PRO A 91 -2.21 2.11 22.79
C PRO A 91 -3.57 2.69 22.35
N ARG A 92 -4.01 3.79 22.98
CA ARG A 92 -5.27 4.47 22.61
C ARG A 92 -5.15 5.21 21.29
N CYS A 93 -4.02 5.88 21.05
CA CYS A 93 -3.73 6.47 19.75
C CYS A 93 -3.75 5.40 18.65
N ARG A 94 -3.14 4.25 18.90
CA ARG A 94 -3.11 3.10 17.98
C ARG A 94 -4.52 2.58 17.66
N ALA A 95 -5.37 2.43 18.67
CA ALA A 95 -6.77 2.05 18.49
C ALA A 95 -7.57 3.11 17.68
N ALA A 96 -7.35 4.40 17.95
CA ALA A 96 -8.00 5.48 17.22
C ALA A 96 -7.57 5.50 15.74
N ILE A 97 -6.29 5.24 15.45
CA ILE A 97 -5.78 5.10 14.07
C ILE A 97 -6.40 3.88 13.39
N ALA A 98 -6.49 2.74 14.09
CA ALA A 98 -7.11 1.53 13.54
C ALA A 98 -8.57 1.78 13.13
N ALA A 99 -9.32 2.57 13.91
CA ALA A 99 -10.69 2.96 13.59
C ALA A 99 -10.81 3.84 12.32
N LEU A 100 -9.72 4.46 11.86
CA LEU A 100 -9.70 5.21 10.59
C LEU A 100 -9.59 4.29 9.37
N LEU A 101 -8.92 3.14 9.48
CA LEU A 101 -8.52 2.28 8.36
C LEU A 101 -9.67 1.70 7.51
N PRO A 102 -10.89 1.48 8.02
CA PRO A 102 -12.03 1.10 7.19
C PRO A 102 -12.55 2.23 6.29
N ASN A 103 -12.22 3.49 6.58
CA ASN A 103 -12.79 4.65 5.90
C ASN A 103 -11.99 4.99 4.65
N THR A 104 -12.67 5.58 3.66
CA THR A 104 -12.05 6.11 2.44
C THR A 104 -12.33 7.59 2.30
N VAL A 105 -11.39 8.33 1.73
CA VAL A 105 -11.60 9.74 1.36
C VAL A 105 -12.56 9.84 0.18
N ASP A 106 -13.39 10.88 0.16
CA ASP A 106 -14.11 11.23 -1.06
C ASP A 106 -13.16 11.95 -2.02
N ILE A 107 -12.56 11.17 -2.92
CA ILE A 107 -11.60 11.64 -3.92
C ILE A 107 -12.16 12.77 -4.83
N ARG A 108 -13.49 12.90 -4.91
CA ARG A 108 -14.16 13.96 -5.68
C ARG A 108 -14.13 15.31 -4.95
N GLN A 109 -13.79 15.31 -3.66
CA GLN A 109 -13.59 16.50 -2.84
C GLN A 109 -12.11 16.69 -2.56
N SER A 110 -11.47 15.67 -1.99
CA SER A 110 -10.03 15.62 -1.76
C SER A 110 -9.53 14.18 -1.82
N PRO A 111 -8.46 13.90 -2.57
CA PRO A 111 -7.84 12.58 -2.64
C PRO A 111 -6.93 12.28 -1.43
N TRP A 112 -6.89 13.17 -0.44
CA TRP A 112 -6.08 13.04 0.76
C TRP A 112 -6.75 13.69 1.98
N HIS A 113 -6.37 13.23 3.17
CA HIS A 113 -6.76 13.81 4.45
C HIS A 113 -5.62 13.66 5.46
N LEU A 114 -5.40 14.66 6.31
CA LEU A 114 -4.40 14.60 7.38
C LEU A 114 -5.07 14.48 8.75
N HIS A 115 -4.73 13.44 9.49
CA HIS A 115 -5.15 13.28 10.87
C HIS A 115 -3.99 13.59 11.82
N LEU A 116 -4.21 14.46 12.79
CA LEU A 116 -3.23 14.80 13.82
C LEU A 116 -3.69 14.29 15.18
N PHE A 117 -2.81 13.61 15.91
CA PHE A 117 -3.00 13.21 17.30
C PHE A 117 -1.89 13.86 18.13
N PRO A 118 -2.18 14.95 18.84
CA PRO A 118 -1.20 15.65 19.65
C PRO A 118 -0.96 14.95 20.99
N GLU A 119 0.15 15.31 21.64
CA GLU A 119 0.48 15.00 23.03
C GLU A 119 0.50 13.49 23.39
N VAL A 120 0.74 12.61 22.42
CA VAL A 120 0.69 11.16 22.62
C VAL A 120 1.88 10.68 23.47
N LYS A 121 1.62 9.97 24.56
CA LYS A 121 2.62 9.52 25.53
C LYS A 121 2.99 8.05 25.32
N GLY A 122 4.27 7.73 25.51
CA GLY A 122 4.79 6.37 25.40
C GLY A 122 4.90 5.84 23.97
N ALA A 123 4.96 6.75 22.98
CA ALA A 123 5.24 6.35 21.60
C ALA A 123 6.68 5.79 21.49
N PRO A 124 6.92 4.77 20.65
CA PRO A 124 8.25 4.19 20.48
C PRO A 124 9.30 5.24 20.10
N ARG A 125 10.52 5.12 20.65
CA ARG A 125 11.66 6.02 20.43
C ARG A 125 11.44 7.49 20.85
N VAL A 126 10.36 7.79 21.57
CA VAL A 126 10.06 9.14 22.08
C VAL A 126 10.02 9.10 23.61
N SER A 127 10.82 9.93 24.28
CA SER A 127 10.84 10.02 25.75
C SER A 127 9.76 10.95 26.31
N GLY A 128 9.33 11.94 25.53
CA GLY A 128 8.30 12.91 25.90
C GLY A 128 6.94 12.62 25.26
N SER A 129 6.25 13.70 24.89
CA SER A 129 5.01 13.66 24.14
C SER A 129 5.28 13.73 22.64
N ALA A 130 4.62 12.87 21.88
CA ALA A 130 4.71 12.80 20.44
C ALA A 130 3.53 13.51 19.75
N LEU A 131 3.79 14.06 18.57
CA LEU A 131 2.76 14.45 17.62
C LEU A 131 2.69 13.38 16.52
N ILE A 132 1.56 12.67 16.44
CA ILE A 132 1.34 11.67 15.40
C ILE A 132 0.57 12.30 14.24
N ALA A 133 1.14 12.23 13.04
CA ALA A 133 0.49 12.65 11.81
C ALA A 133 0.21 11.42 10.94
N VAL A 134 -1.05 11.21 10.57
CA VAL A 134 -1.47 10.15 9.64
C VAL A 134 -2.00 10.79 8.37
N LEU A 135 -1.22 10.70 7.29
CA LEU A 135 -1.62 11.14 5.97
C LEU A 135 -2.36 9.99 5.28
N GLN A 136 -3.69 10.13 5.17
CA GLN A 136 -4.54 9.26 4.39
C GLN A 136 -4.55 9.71 2.93
N VAL A 137 -4.32 8.81 1.98
CA VAL A 137 -4.25 9.11 0.54
C VAL A 137 -4.95 8.03 -0.26
N SER A 138 -5.82 8.42 -1.19
CA SER A 138 -6.43 7.48 -2.14
C SER A 138 -5.37 6.78 -2.98
N HIS A 139 -5.47 5.45 -3.15
CA HIS A 139 -4.58 4.69 -4.03
C HIS A 139 -4.67 5.11 -5.52
N ALA A 140 -5.68 5.88 -5.93
CA ALA A 140 -5.73 6.47 -7.26
C ALA A 140 -4.81 7.69 -7.41
N LEU A 141 -4.54 8.41 -6.31
CA LEU A 141 -3.67 9.61 -6.35
C LEU A 141 -2.19 9.24 -6.41
N ALA A 142 -1.78 8.17 -5.75
CA ALA A 142 -0.37 7.86 -5.57
C ALA A 142 -0.13 6.39 -5.26
N ASP A 143 0.95 5.81 -5.78
CA ASP A 143 1.58 4.63 -5.16
C ASP A 143 2.43 5.01 -3.93
N GLY A 144 3.10 4.02 -3.34
CA GLY A 144 3.95 4.23 -2.17
C GLY A 144 5.13 5.19 -2.41
N GLN A 145 5.69 5.28 -3.62
CA GLN A 145 6.79 6.22 -3.92
C GLN A 145 6.26 7.64 -4.04
N ARG A 146 5.18 7.83 -4.79
CA ARG A 146 4.54 9.13 -4.97
C ARG A 146 3.95 9.66 -3.66
N ALA A 147 3.32 8.81 -2.85
CA ALA A 147 2.81 9.17 -1.53
C ALA A 147 3.94 9.54 -0.57
N THR A 148 5.09 8.85 -0.66
CA THR A 148 6.30 9.22 0.08
C THR A 148 6.83 10.58 -0.35
N ALA A 149 6.90 10.88 -1.65
CA ALA A 149 7.33 12.18 -2.14
C ALA A 149 6.42 13.31 -1.64
N VAL A 150 5.10 13.11 -1.69
CA VAL A 150 4.09 14.03 -1.14
C VAL A 150 4.30 14.24 0.37
N ALA A 151 4.47 13.17 1.14
CA ALA A 151 4.70 13.27 2.58
C ALA A 151 6.01 14.00 2.90
N ARG A 152 7.09 13.74 2.16
CA ARG A 152 8.37 14.46 2.31
C ARG A 152 8.24 15.94 1.96
N ALA A 153 7.46 16.31 0.96
CA ALA A 153 7.18 17.71 0.65
C ALA A 153 6.35 18.40 1.74
N LEU A 154 5.41 17.66 2.33
CA LEU A 154 4.52 18.17 3.38
C LEU A 154 5.23 18.34 4.72
N PHE A 155 6.16 17.45 5.06
CA PHE A 155 6.85 17.44 6.36
C PHE A 155 8.33 17.82 6.30
N GLY A 156 8.95 17.92 5.13
CA GLY A 156 10.36 18.30 4.97
C GLY A 156 10.59 19.81 5.04
N ASP A 157 11.63 20.28 4.34
CA ASP A 157 11.98 21.70 4.21
C ASP A 157 10.97 22.54 3.42
N GLY A 158 9.90 21.89 2.92
CA GLY A 158 8.85 22.54 2.15
C GLY A 158 9.26 22.85 0.71
N SER A 159 10.31 22.19 0.19
CA SER A 159 10.68 22.17 -1.22
C SER A 159 9.44 21.87 -2.07
N PRO A 160 9.11 22.73 -3.05
CA PRO A 160 7.92 22.56 -3.85
C PRO A 160 8.04 21.29 -4.70
N VAL A 161 7.10 20.36 -4.54
CA VAL A 161 6.84 19.33 -5.56
C VAL A 161 5.93 19.98 -6.59
N GLY A 162 6.58 20.80 -7.43
CA GLY A 162 5.93 21.63 -8.42
C GLY A 162 5.17 20.80 -9.46
N GLY A 163 4.19 21.44 -10.09
CA GLY A 163 3.39 20.89 -11.16
C GLY A 163 2.25 21.85 -11.49
N VAL A 164 1.83 21.89 -12.75
CA VAL A 164 0.64 22.64 -13.14
C VAL A 164 -0.58 21.86 -12.66
N VAL A 165 -1.49 22.52 -11.92
CA VAL A 165 -2.77 21.91 -11.56
C VAL A 165 -3.59 21.72 -12.84
N PRO A 166 -3.98 20.49 -13.21
CA PRO A 166 -4.68 20.23 -14.46
C PRO A 166 -6.09 20.81 -14.46
N GLU A 167 -6.56 21.18 -15.64
CA GLU A 167 -7.95 21.58 -15.89
C GLU A 167 -8.76 20.42 -16.47
N VAL A 168 -10.08 20.51 -16.32
CA VAL A 168 -11.02 19.55 -16.91
C VAL A 168 -11.50 20.10 -18.26
N PRO A 169 -11.59 19.28 -19.33
CA PRO A 169 -12.13 19.74 -20.60
C PRO A 169 -13.59 20.19 -20.47
N ALA A 170 -14.02 21.16 -21.27
CA ALA A 170 -15.38 21.73 -21.20
C ALA A 170 -16.52 20.73 -21.51
N ARG A 171 -16.25 19.70 -22.32
CA ARG A 171 -17.23 18.68 -22.73
C ARG A 171 -16.64 17.26 -22.68
N PRO A 172 -16.30 16.73 -21.48
CA PRO A 172 -15.61 15.45 -21.35
C PRO A 172 -16.43 14.28 -21.88
N ALA A 173 -17.74 14.29 -21.69
CA ALA A 173 -18.65 13.24 -22.15
C ALA A 173 -18.72 13.13 -23.68
N LEU A 174 -18.78 14.28 -24.37
CA LEU A 174 -18.78 14.33 -25.84
C LEU A 174 -17.45 13.79 -26.39
N ARG A 175 -16.33 14.17 -25.77
CA ARG A 175 -15.00 13.65 -26.12
C ARG A 175 -14.95 12.13 -25.96
N GLY A 176 -15.39 11.61 -24.82
CA GLY A 176 -15.47 10.16 -24.57
C GLY A 176 -16.26 9.41 -25.64
N LEU A 177 -17.42 9.95 -26.03
CA LEU A 177 -18.29 9.39 -27.08
C LEU A 177 -17.60 9.38 -28.46
N VAL A 178 -16.95 10.48 -28.84
CA VAL A 178 -16.24 10.62 -30.13
C VAL A 178 -15.03 9.69 -30.20
N ASP A 179 -14.27 9.56 -29.11
CA ASP A 179 -13.05 8.74 -29.06
C ASP A 179 -13.34 7.24 -28.92
N PHE A 180 -14.59 6.86 -28.58
CA PHE A 180 -14.96 5.48 -28.24
C PHE A 180 -14.66 4.46 -29.34
N PRO A 181 -14.97 4.69 -30.64
CA PRO A 181 -14.65 3.74 -31.70
C PRO A 181 -13.15 3.49 -31.83
N GLY A 182 -12.33 4.54 -31.67
CA GLY A 182 -10.87 4.43 -31.68
C GLY A 182 -10.34 3.63 -30.50
N LYS A 183 -10.85 3.88 -29.28
CA LYS A 183 -10.52 3.12 -28.07
C LYS A 183 -10.89 1.65 -28.19
N LEU A 184 -12.03 1.34 -28.82
CA LEU A 184 -12.43 -0.05 -29.10
C LEU A 184 -11.47 -0.73 -30.08
N GLY A 185 -11.05 -0.03 -31.15
CA GLY A 185 -10.03 -0.53 -32.08
C GLY A 185 -8.70 -0.81 -31.37
N GLN A 186 -8.27 0.08 -30.48
CA GLN A 186 -7.06 -0.10 -29.66
C GLN A 186 -7.19 -1.31 -28.72
N LEU A 187 -8.34 -1.49 -28.05
CA LEU A 187 -8.60 -2.66 -27.23
C LEU A 187 -8.49 -3.96 -28.04
N LEU A 188 -9.08 -4.02 -29.23
CA LEU A 188 -9.03 -5.22 -30.08
C LEU A 188 -7.60 -5.53 -30.52
N ALA A 189 -6.84 -4.51 -30.94
CA ALA A 189 -5.43 -4.68 -31.31
C ALA A 189 -4.58 -5.13 -30.13
N ALA A 190 -4.73 -4.49 -28.96
CA ALA A 190 -4.02 -4.84 -27.74
C ALA A 190 -4.40 -6.23 -27.22
N SER A 191 -5.68 -6.61 -27.29
CA SER A 191 -6.15 -7.95 -26.93
C SER A 191 -5.59 -9.02 -27.85
N ARG A 192 -5.50 -8.75 -29.16
CA ARG A 192 -4.84 -9.66 -30.11
C ARG A 192 -3.35 -9.82 -29.79
N GLY A 193 -2.65 -8.71 -29.55
CA GLY A 193 -1.24 -8.74 -29.14
C GLY A 193 -1.03 -9.51 -27.84
N GLY A 194 -1.91 -9.31 -26.85
CA GLY A 194 -1.89 -10.02 -25.59
C GLY A 194 -2.14 -11.53 -25.75
N TYR A 195 -3.06 -11.92 -26.63
CA TYR A 195 -3.31 -13.33 -26.94
C TYR A 195 -2.11 -14.00 -27.61
N LEU A 196 -1.45 -13.34 -28.57
CA LEU A 196 -0.22 -13.86 -29.18
C LEU A 196 0.91 -13.98 -28.14
N ALA A 197 1.04 -13.01 -27.24
CA ALA A 197 2.00 -13.08 -26.14
C ALA A 197 1.66 -14.19 -25.14
N TYR A 198 0.38 -14.53 -24.95
CA TYR A 198 -0.06 -15.70 -24.20
C TYR A 198 0.38 -17.00 -24.87
N GLN A 199 0.14 -17.16 -26.17
CA GLN A 199 0.62 -18.34 -26.91
C GLN A 199 2.15 -18.47 -26.82
N ARG A 200 2.88 -17.37 -27.01
CA ARG A 200 4.34 -17.36 -26.88
C ARG A 200 4.82 -17.72 -25.47
N GLN A 201 4.11 -17.28 -24.43
CA GLN A 201 4.41 -17.71 -23.06
C GLN A 201 4.32 -19.23 -22.93
N GLN A 202 3.26 -19.85 -23.47
CA GLN A 202 3.07 -21.30 -23.36
C GLN A 202 4.19 -22.06 -24.08
N GLU A 203 4.65 -21.56 -25.24
CA GLU A 203 5.82 -22.12 -25.93
C GLU A 203 7.10 -22.01 -25.10
N LEU A 204 7.37 -20.83 -24.52
CA LEU A 204 8.55 -20.61 -23.68
C LEU A 204 8.54 -21.49 -22.42
N VAL A 205 7.37 -21.69 -21.81
CA VAL A 205 7.19 -22.60 -20.67
C VAL A 205 7.42 -24.05 -21.10
N ALA A 206 6.87 -24.47 -22.24
CA ALA A 206 7.08 -25.82 -22.76
C ALA A 206 8.55 -26.09 -23.13
N ALA A 207 9.28 -25.07 -23.58
CA ALA A 207 10.71 -25.14 -23.88
C ALA A 207 11.62 -25.05 -22.64
N GLY A 208 11.07 -24.78 -21.44
CA GLY A 208 11.86 -24.56 -20.23
C GLY A 208 12.62 -23.22 -20.20
N GLU A 209 12.33 -22.31 -21.12
CA GLU A 209 12.94 -20.98 -21.22
C GLU A 209 12.28 -19.96 -20.27
N LEU A 210 11.10 -20.30 -19.76
CA LEU A 210 10.34 -19.47 -18.83
C LEU A 210 9.67 -20.34 -17.77
N GLU A 211 9.83 -19.96 -16.50
CA GLU A 211 9.16 -20.65 -15.40
C GLU A 211 7.63 -20.64 -15.59
N PRO A 212 6.92 -21.73 -15.24
CA PRO A 212 5.46 -21.77 -15.29
C PRO A 212 4.85 -20.74 -14.34
N GLU A 213 3.56 -20.48 -14.52
CA GLU A 213 2.82 -19.62 -13.61
C GLU A 213 2.86 -20.22 -12.19
N PRO A 214 3.24 -19.44 -11.17
CA PRO A 214 3.18 -19.93 -9.81
C PRO A 214 1.79 -20.39 -9.41
N GLN A 215 1.75 -21.56 -8.80
CA GLN A 215 0.57 -22.00 -8.07
C GLN A 215 0.32 -21.05 -6.88
N GLY A 216 -0.95 -20.70 -6.67
CA GLY A 216 -1.39 -20.00 -5.48
C GLY A 216 -1.21 -20.84 -4.22
N PHE A 217 -1.37 -20.18 -3.07
CA PHE A 217 -1.31 -20.81 -1.75
C PHE A 217 -2.72 -21.19 -1.28
N PRO A 218 -2.88 -22.31 -0.55
CA PRO A 218 -4.18 -22.68 0.01
C PRO A 218 -4.66 -21.63 1.00
N LEU A 219 -5.97 -21.44 1.10
CA LEU A 219 -6.56 -20.56 2.11
C LEU A 219 -6.27 -21.09 3.52
N ILE A 220 -5.94 -20.18 4.44
CA ILE A 220 -5.87 -20.46 5.88
C ILE A 220 -6.98 -19.69 6.62
N SER A 221 -7.13 -19.93 7.93
CA SER A 221 -8.14 -19.26 8.76
C SER A 221 -8.06 -17.73 8.74
N LEU A 222 -6.87 -17.16 8.48
CA LEU A 222 -6.66 -15.72 8.36
C LEU A 222 -7.05 -15.14 6.99
N ASN A 223 -7.28 -15.99 5.98
CA ASN A 223 -7.83 -15.58 4.69
C ASN A 223 -9.36 -15.49 4.77
N ALA A 224 -9.82 -14.62 5.67
CA ALA A 224 -11.22 -14.41 5.98
C ALA A 224 -11.58 -12.93 5.96
N ARG A 225 -12.88 -12.65 5.83
CA ARG A 225 -13.40 -11.28 5.81
C ARG A 225 -13.15 -10.60 7.16
N PRO A 226 -12.52 -9.41 7.20
CA PRO A 226 -12.04 -8.79 8.44
C PRO A 226 -13.12 -8.09 9.30
N GLY A 227 -14.41 -8.31 9.04
CA GLY A 227 -15.49 -7.61 9.76
C GLY A 227 -15.37 -6.08 9.73
N GLU A 228 -15.88 -5.41 10.77
CA GLU A 228 -15.87 -3.94 10.90
C GLU A 228 -14.70 -3.40 11.74
N HIS A 229 -14.29 -4.15 12.77
CA HIS A 229 -13.25 -3.71 13.69
C HIS A 229 -11.86 -4.02 13.15
N ARG A 230 -10.98 -3.01 13.16
CA ARG A 230 -9.58 -3.16 12.76
C ARG A 230 -8.69 -3.11 13.98
N GLU A 231 -7.59 -3.82 13.88
CA GLU A 231 -6.52 -3.81 14.85
C GLU A 231 -5.19 -3.57 14.16
N ILE A 232 -4.33 -2.78 14.80
CA ILE A 232 -2.96 -2.59 14.34
C ILE A 232 -1.98 -2.83 15.47
N ARG A 233 -0.80 -3.32 15.12
CA ARG A 233 0.37 -3.50 15.98
C ARG A 233 1.60 -2.91 15.29
N MET A 234 2.61 -2.49 16.05
CA MET A 234 3.75 -1.75 15.51
C MET A 234 5.01 -2.05 16.31
N ILE A 235 5.93 -2.78 15.70
CA ILE A 235 7.24 -3.10 16.26
C ILE A 235 8.27 -2.20 15.59
N VAL A 236 8.86 -1.28 16.35
CA VAL A 236 9.88 -0.34 15.85
C VAL A 236 11.26 -0.84 16.24
N ARG A 237 12.14 -1.03 15.25
CA ARG A 237 13.51 -1.52 15.44
C ARG A 237 14.52 -0.62 14.71
N PRO A 238 15.76 -0.53 15.21
CA PRO A 238 16.89 -0.05 14.42
C PRO A 238 17.04 -0.84 13.12
N ARG A 239 17.44 -0.15 12.05
CA ARG A 239 17.55 -0.71 10.70
C ARG A 239 18.67 -1.73 10.57
N ASP A 240 19.76 -1.52 11.30
CA ASP A 240 20.93 -2.38 11.38
C ASP A 240 20.62 -3.72 12.07
N GLU A 241 19.66 -3.76 13.01
CA GLU A 241 19.17 -5.02 13.59
C GLU A 241 18.45 -5.92 12.57
N LEU A 242 17.95 -5.34 11.47
CA LEU A 242 17.15 -6.04 10.44
C LEU A 242 17.87 -6.16 9.09
N ARG A 243 19.15 -5.81 9.03
CA ARG A 243 19.95 -5.83 7.81
C ARG A 243 21.27 -6.59 8.05
N ALA A 244 21.56 -7.54 7.17
CA ALA A 244 22.87 -8.19 7.07
C ALA A 244 23.39 -8.20 5.64
N ASP A 245 24.65 -8.62 5.48
CA ASP A 245 25.25 -8.87 4.18
C ASP A 245 24.39 -9.85 3.37
N GLY A 246 23.94 -9.40 2.19
CA GLY A 246 23.08 -10.18 1.30
C GLY A 246 21.61 -10.32 1.74
N VAL A 247 21.21 -9.83 2.91
CA VAL A 247 19.82 -9.92 3.42
C VAL A 247 19.21 -8.53 3.56
N SER A 248 18.21 -8.24 2.74
CA SER A 248 17.45 -6.99 2.84
C SER A 248 16.50 -7.01 4.05
N VAL A 249 16.11 -5.82 4.52
CA VAL A 249 15.11 -5.66 5.60
C VAL A 249 13.81 -6.39 5.26
N THR A 250 13.34 -6.31 4.01
CA THR A 250 12.14 -7.02 3.56
C THR A 250 12.29 -8.53 3.73
N VAL A 251 13.44 -9.09 3.34
CA VAL A 251 13.72 -10.53 3.48
C VAL A 251 13.79 -10.93 4.95
N ALA A 252 14.50 -10.15 5.79
CA ALA A 252 14.60 -10.40 7.22
C ALA A 252 13.21 -10.45 7.89
N VAL A 253 12.35 -9.47 7.60
CA VAL A 253 10.98 -9.43 8.14
C VAL A 253 10.13 -10.59 7.60
N MET A 254 10.24 -10.94 6.32
CA MET A 254 9.55 -12.11 5.77
C MET A 254 10.02 -13.42 6.42
N THR A 255 11.31 -13.56 6.73
CA THR A 255 11.85 -14.68 7.49
C THR A 255 11.27 -14.75 8.90
N ALA A 256 11.11 -13.60 9.58
CA ALA A 256 10.45 -13.52 10.88
C ALA A 256 8.96 -13.89 10.81
N ILE A 257 8.23 -13.39 9.80
CA ILE A 257 6.84 -13.77 9.54
C ILE A 257 6.72 -15.27 9.30
N ALA A 258 7.65 -15.87 8.55
CA ALA A 258 7.71 -17.30 8.30
C ALA A 258 7.91 -18.13 9.58
N SER A 259 8.52 -17.57 10.63
CA SER A 259 8.61 -18.20 11.96
C SER A 259 7.36 -17.96 12.81
N ALA A 260 6.86 -16.73 12.86
CA ALA A 260 5.76 -16.34 13.75
C ALA A 260 4.39 -16.86 13.30
N LEU A 261 4.08 -16.79 12.00
CA LEU A 261 2.77 -17.14 11.47
C LEU A 261 2.37 -18.61 11.71
N PRO A 262 3.20 -19.63 11.39
CA PRO A 262 2.82 -21.02 11.68
C PRO A 262 2.77 -21.32 13.18
N ARG A 263 3.56 -20.64 14.03
CA ARG A 263 3.46 -20.75 15.50
C ARG A 263 2.09 -20.24 15.98
N TYR A 264 1.70 -19.05 15.56
CA TYR A 264 0.39 -18.47 15.88
C TYR A 264 -0.78 -19.38 15.50
N LEU A 265 -0.76 -19.92 14.27
CA LEU A 265 -1.80 -20.83 13.79
C LEU A 265 -1.87 -22.10 14.67
N ARG A 266 -0.73 -22.70 15.03
CA ARG A 266 -0.68 -23.89 15.89
C ARG A 266 -1.18 -23.62 17.30
N ASP A 267 -0.78 -22.49 17.89
CA ASP A 267 -1.20 -22.10 19.24
C ASP A 267 -2.73 -21.94 19.34
N HIS A 268 -3.37 -21.59 18.22
CA HIS A 268 -4.83 -21.45 18.09
C HIS A 268 -5.52 -22.72 17.53
N GLY A 269 -4.81 -23.85 17.49
CA GLY A 269 -5.35 -25.13 16.98
C GLY A 269 -5.75 -25.11 15.51
N GLN A 270 -5.22 -24.16 14.72
CA GLN A 270 -5.52 -24.00 13.31
C GLN A 270 -4.61 -24.89 12.44
N TRP A 271 -5.13 -25.28 11.28
CA TRP A 271 -4.35 -26.02 10.30
C TRP A 271 -3.25 -25.14 9.68
N VAL A 272 -2.05 -25.70 9.55
CA VAL A 272 -0.92 -25.07 8.85
C VAL A 272 -0.62 -25.86 7.58
N PRO A 273 -0.76 -25.26 6.38
CA PRO A 273 -0.42 -25.92 5.12
C PRO A 273 1.09 -26.15 4.98
N GLU A 274 1.47 -27.08 4.11
CA GLU A 274 2.88 -27.34 3.77
C GLU A 274 3.60 -26.10 3.24
N ARG A 275 2.87 -25.20 2.56
CA ARG A 275 3.39 -23.95 2.01
C ARG A 275 2.55 -22.78 2.50
N LEU A 276 3.24 -21.75 3.00
CA LEU A 276 2.66 -20.45 3.34
C LEU A 276 3.29 -19.40 2.44
N GLY A 277 2.48 -18.48 1.92
CA GLY A 277 2.92 -17.43 1.02
C GLY A 277 2.76 -16.03 1.61
N ALA A 278 3.56 -15.11 1.11
CA ALA A 278 3.34 -13.68 1.25
C ALA A 278 3.14 -13.05 -0.12
N GLU A 279 2.11 -12.22 -0.24
CA GLU A 279 1.89 -11.36 -1.37
C GLU A 279 2.71 -10.08 -1.19
N VAL A 280 3.73 -9.90 -2.02
CA VAL A 280 4.72 -8.82 -1.86
C VAL A 280 4.48 -7.74 -2.92
N THR A 281 4.43 -6.47 -2.50
CA THR A 281 4.39 -5.34 -3.43
C THR A 281 5.76 -5.10 -4.05
N VAL A 282 5.80 -5.02 -5.38
CA VAL A 282 6.99 -4.75 -6.19
C VAL A 282 6.67 -3.57 -7.10
N ALA A 283 7.46 -2.51 -7.03
CA ALA A 283 7.36 -1.39 -7.95
C ALA A 283 7.66 -1.84 -9.39
N GLU A 284 6.86 -1.40 -10.36
CA GLU A 284 7.16 -1.66 -11.77
C GLU A 284 8.26 -0.71 -12.26
N PRO A 285 9.31 -1.20 -12.93
CA PRO A 285 10.30 -0.33 -13.54
C PRO A 285 9.71 0.37 -14.78
N GLY A 286 10.11 1.63 -15.02
CA GLY A 286 9.78 2.40 -16.23
C GLY A 286 8.91 3.64 -15.99
N GLU A 287 8.82 4.50 -17.01
CA GLU A 287 7.92 5.65 -17.00
C GLU A 287 6.46 5.19 -17.11
N SER A 288 5.60 5.67 -16.21
CA SER A 288 4.18 5.33 -16.18
C SER A 288 3.33 6.59 -16.16
N LEU A 289 2.25 6.59 -16.96
CA LEU A 289 1.21 7.62 -16.89
C LEU A 289 0.29 7.41 -15.67
N ALA A 290 0.31 6.23 -15.05
CA ALA A 290 -0.45 5.96 -13.84
C ALA A 290 0.29 6.48 -12.62
N ARG A 291 -0.44 7.16 -11.75
CA ARG A 291 0.08 7.65 -10.47
C ARG A 291 0.30 6.52 -9.48
N ASN A 292 -0.37 5.38 -9.67
CA ASN A 292 -0.16 4.15 -8.92
C ASN A 292 0.54 3.05 -9.75
N ASN A 293 1.84 2.82 -9.53
CA ASN A 293 2.64 1.92 -10.37
C ASN A 293 3.34 0.76 -9.60
N PHE A 294 2.56 -0.08 -8.92
CA PHE A 294 3.07 -1.33 -8.31
C PHE A 294 2.35 -2.59 -8.80
N ARG A 295 2.93 -3.74 -8.46
CA ARG A 295 2.36 -5.09 -8.62
C ARG A 295 2.52 -5.92 -7.37
N ASN A 296 1.66 -6.91 -7.24
CA ASN A 296 1.76 -7.92 -6.21
C ASN A 296 2.28 -9.23 -6.80
N VAL A 297 3.16 -9.89 -6.07
CA VAL A 297 3.70 -11.21 -6.44
C VAL A 297 3.66 -12.16 -5.24
N GLY A 298 3.25 -13.40 -5.48
CA GLY A 298 3.26 -14.45 -4.46
C GLY A 298 4.66 -15.03 -4.25
N VAL A 299 5.16 -14.95 -3.02
CA VAL A 299 6.48 -15.47 -2.62
C VAL A 299 6.28 -16.49 -1.51
N ASP A 300 6.93 -17.65 -1.65
CA ASP A 300 6.90 -18.68 -0.63
C ASP A 300 7.71 -18.23 0.59
N LEU A 301 7.13 -18.35 1.78
CA LEU A 301 7.80 -18.05 3.04
C LEU A 301 8.82 -19.13 3.43
N CYS A 302 8.79 -20.29 2.77
CA CYS A 302 9.67 -21.43 3.02
C CYS A 302 9.69 -21.81 4.51
N TRP A 303 8.52 -21.74 5.17
CA TRP A 303 8.42 -21.82 6.62
C TRP A 303 8.86 -23.17 7.20
N SER A 304 8.86 -24.24 6.39
CA SER A 304 9.34 -25.58 6.75
C SER A 304 10.86 -25.71 6.76
N GLU A 305 11.62 -24.77 6.16
CA GLU A 305 13.08 -24.74 6.21
C GLU A 305 13.55 -24.33 7.61
N PRO A 306 14.19 -25.21 8.41
CA PRO A 306 14.60 -24.90 9.78
C PRO A 306 15.75 -23.90 9.87
N ASP A 307 16.67 -23.89 8.89
CA ASP A 307 17.80 -22.96 8.89
C ASP A 307 17.37 -21.58 8.39
N LEU A 308 17.36 -20.60 9.29
CA LEU A 308 16.88 -19.25 9.00
C LEU A 308 17.69 -18.52 7.92
N ARG A 309 19.01 -18.78 7.81
CA ARG A 309 19.85 -18.19 6.74
C ARG A 309 19.47 -18.76 5.37
N THR A 310 19.30 -20.07 5.28
CA THR A 310 18.84 -20.78 4.09
C THR A 310 17.43 -20.33 3.71
N ARG A 311 16.54 -20.18 4.70
CA ARG A 311 15.20 -19.64 4.49
C ARG A 311 15.25 -18.22 3.91
N ALA A 312 16.04 -17.33 4.50
CA ALA A 312 16.22 -15.96 4.02
C ALA A 312 16.73 -15.93 2.57
N ARG A 313 17.73 -16.77 2.23
CA ARG A 313 18.24 -16.89 0.87
C ARG A 313 17.15 -17.35 -0.12
N ARG A 314 16.39 -18.39 0.22
CA ARG A 314 15.29 -18.89 -0.63
C ARG A 314 14.18 -17.86 -0.82
N ILE A 315 13.82 -17.11 0.21
CA ILE A 315 12.87 -16.00 0.12
C ILE A 315 13.41 -14.92 -0.84
N ALA A 316 14.68 -14.53 -0.70
CA ALA A 316 15.31 -13.53 -1.57
C ALA A 316 15.33 -13.98 -3.05
N GLU A 317 15.72 -15.23 -3.30
CA GLU A 317 15.68 -15.86 -4.63
C GLU A 317 14.26 -15.90 -5.19
N GLY A 318 13.27 -16.20 -4.34
CA GLY A 318 11.86 -16.19 -4.68
C GLY A 318 11.38 -14.81 -5.13
N ILE A 319 11.65 -13.75 -4.36
CA ILE A 319 11.32 -12.36 -4.72
C ILE A 319 11.94 -12.00 -6.07
N GLU A 320 13.22 -12.27 -6.25
CA GLU A 320 13.94 -11.89 -7.48
C GLU A 320 13.46 -12.70 -8.70
N SER A 321 13.16 -13.99 -8.53
CA SER A 321 12.53 -14.81 -9.58
C SER A 321 11.18 -14.22 -10.02
N ARG A 322 10.33 -13.81 -9.07
CA ARG A 322 9.06 -13.15 -9.39
C ARG A 322 9.25 -11.81 -10.09
N ARG A 323 10.24 -11.01 -9.69
CA ARG A 323 10.59 -9.74 -10.35
C ARG A 323 10.99 -9.96 -11.80
N ARG A 324 11.92 -10.87 -12.07
CA ARG A 324 12.35 -11.21 -13.44
C ARG A 324 11.20 -11.70 -14.30
N ARG A 325 10.35 -12.59 -13.76
CA ARG A 325 9.16 -13.07 -14.48
C ARG A 325 8.18 -11.94 -14.78
N ALA A 326 7.91 -11.06 -13.81
CA ALA A 326 7.02 -9.92 -13.99
C ALA A 326 7.56 -8.90 -15.00
N ALA A 327 8.89 -8.76 -15.14
CA ALA A 327 9.51 -7.90 -16.15
C ALA A 327 9.59 -8.54 -17.55
N HIS A 328 9.29 -9.84 -17.68
CA HIS A 328 9.47 -10.56 -18.94
C HIS A 328 8.57 -9.96 -20.06
N PRO A 329 9.09 -9.68 -21.26
CA PRO A 329 8.36 -8.97 -22.31
C PRO A 329 7.00 -9.57 -22.68
N VAL A 330 6.89 -10.91 -22.75
CA VAL A 330 5.61 -11.57 -23.05
C VAL A 330 4.55 -11.32 -21.97
N LEU A 331 4.94 -11.26 -20.69
CA LEU A 331 4.03 -10.98 -19.59
C LEU A 331 3.62 -9.51 -19.60
N VAL A 332 4.52 -8.61 -19.99
CA VAL A 332 4.21 -7.18 -20.16
C VAL A 332 3.23 -6.98 -21.31
N ALA A 333 3.46 -7.63 -22.46
CA ALA A 333 2.59 -7.55 -23.63
C ALA A 333 1.17 -8.10 -23.37
N GLN A 334 1.04 -9.20 -22.60
CA GLN A 334 -0.26 -9.74 -22.20
C GLN A 334 -1.16 -8.73 -21.47
N ARG A 335 -0.55 -7.79 -20.72
CA ARG A 335 -1.28 -6.81 -19.92
C ARG A 335 -1.80 -5.62 -20.72
N ALA A 336 -1.31 -5.44 -21.95
CA ALA A 336 -1.70 -4.30 -22.79
C ALA A 336 -3.22 -4.24 -23.03
N GLY A 337 -3.89 -5.40 -23.15
CA GLY A 337 -5.34 -5.46 -23.33
C GLY A 337 -6.12 -4.86 -22.17
N GLY A 338 -5.73 -5.17 -20.92
CA GLY A 338 -6.38 -4.60 -19.73
C GLY A 338 -6.18 -3.09 -19.61
N ALA A 339 -5.00 -2.58 -19.98
CA ALA A 339 -4.70 -1.15 -20.00
C ALA A 339 -5.46 -0.39 -21.11
N ALA A 340 -5.90 -1.08 -22.16
CA ALA A 340 -6.64 -0.50 -23.28
C ALA A 340 -8.17 -0.59 -23.12
N LEU A 341 -8.69 -1.09 -21.99
CA LEU A 341 -10.13 -1.14 -21.76
C LEU A 341 -10.74 0.27 -21.79
N PRO A 342 -11.84 0.50 -22.54
CA PRO A 342 -12.60 1.73 -22.44
C PRO A 342 -13.24 1.89 -21.06
N ALA A 343 -13.38 3.14 -20.61
CA ALA A 343 -13.92 3.49 -19.30
C ALA A 343 -15.28 2.84 -18.95
N PRO A 344 -16.30 2.80 -19.84
CA PRO A 344 -17.56 2.13 -19.52
C PRO A 344 -17.38 0.64 -19.22
N MET A 345 -16.52 -0.04 -19.98
CA MET A 345 -16.28 -1.49 -19.84
C MET A 345 -15.54 -1.78 -18.53
N MET A 346 -14.52 -0.97 -18.21
CA MET A 346 -13.81 -1.09 -16.94
C MET A 346 -14.74 -0.80 -15.75
N TRP A 347 -15.58 0.23 -15.84
CA TRP A 347 -16.54 0.56 -14.80
C TRP A 347 -17.56 -0.57 -14.58
N VAL A 348 -18.11 -1.16 -15.65
CA VAL A 348 -19.00 -2.33 -15.55
C VAL A 348 -18.27 -3.51 -14.91
N GLY A 349 -17.03 -3.81 -15.32
CA GLY A 349 -16.23 -4.89 -14.75
C GLY A 349 -15.98 -4.72 -13.25
N VAL A 350 -15.62 -3.51 -12.81
CA VAL A 350 -15.47 -3.18 -11.38
C VAL A 350 -16.81 -3.34 -10.64
N ASN A 351 -17.93 -2.90 -11.22
CA ASN A 351 -19.25 -3.01 -10.60
C ASN A 351 -19.77 -4.46 -10.55
N ALA A 352 -19.38 -5.30 -11.50
CA ALA A 352 -19.68 -6.73 -11.51
C ALA A 352 -18.80 -7.52 -10.52
N PHE A 353 -17.72 -6.94 -10.00
CA PHE A 353 -16.85 -7.62 -9.04
C PHE A 353 -17.64 -7.99 -7.77
N ASN A 354 -17.70 -9.29 -7.49
CA ASN A 354 -18.35 -9.85 -6.31
C ASN A 354 -17.32 -10.07 -5.21
N THR A 355 -17.44 -9.31 -4.13
CA THR A 355 -16.51 -9.37 -2.99
C THR A 355 -16.73 -10.59 -2.09
N ASP A 356 -17.84 -11.33 -2.28
CA ASP A 356 -18.18 -12.53 -1.51
C ASP A 356 -17.64 -13.83 -2.12
N LEU A 357 -17.09 -13.77 -3.33
CA LEU A 357 -16.48 -14.94 -3.97
C LEU A 357 -15.09 -15.20 -3.39
N MET A 358 -14.99 -16.29 -2.63
CA MET A 358 -13.69 -16.80 -2.16
C MET A 358 -12.97 -17.52 -3.30
N PRO A 359 -11.73 -17.14 -3.65
CA PRO A 359 -10.95 -17.85 -4.64
C PRO A 359 -10.47 -19.18 -4.07
N PRO A 360 -10.18 -20.19 -4.92
CA PRO A 360 -9.68 -21.49 -4.46
C PRO A 360 -8.28 -21.42 -3.83
N THR A 361 -7.50 -20.41 -4.23
CA THR A 361 -6.15 -20.12 -3.69
C THR A 361 -5.92 -18.61 -3.64
N VAL A 362 -4.91 -18.19 -2.87
CA VAL A 362 -4.48 -16.79 -2.74
C VAL A 362 -3.04 -16.60 -3.23
N ALA A 363 -2.69 -15.39 -3.65
CA ALA A 363 -1.31 -15.06 -4.03
C ALA A 363 -0.35 -15.12 -2.83
N GLY A 364 -0.86 -14.89 -1.63
CA GLY A 364 -0.19 -15.12 -0.35
C GLY A 364 -1.21 -15.23 0.77
N ASN A 365 -0.83 -15.88 1.87
CA ASN A 365 -1.66 -15.98 3.08
C ASN A 365 -1.63 -14.70 3.92
N THR A 366 -0.62 -13.86 3.70
CA THR A 366 -0.51 -12.49 4.20
C THR A 366 0.01 -11.58 3.09
N VAL A 367 -0.08 -10.27 3.29
CA VAL A 367 0.56 -9.25 2.42
C VAL A 367 1.78 -8.67 3.13
N VAL A 368 2.86 -8.43 2.38
CA VAL A 368 4.02 -7.67 2.86
C VAL A 368 4.27 -6.50 1.93
N SER A 369 4.03 -5.28 2.43
CA SER A 369 4.36 -4.04 1.71
C SER A 369 5.57 -3.37 2.33
N SER A 370 6.62 -3.14 1.54
CA SER A 370 7.88 -2.59 2.04
C SER A 370 8.26 -1.29 1.32
N VAL A 371 8.41 -0.20 2.08
CA VAL A 371 8.68 1.15 1.55
C VAL A 371 9.73 1.86 2.41
N VAL A 372 10.74 2.43 1.76
CA VAL A 372 11.74 3.29 2.41
C VAL A 372 11.37 4.75 2.15
N ARG A 373 11.16 5.54 3.20
CA ARG A 373 10.72 6.96 3.13
C ARG A 373 11.85 7.98 3.20
N GLY A 374 13.10 7.54 3.06
CA GLY A 374 14.28 8.40 3.02
C GLY A 374 14.89 8.68 4.38
N ALA A 375 15.60 9.80 4.52
CA ALA A 375 16.25 10.23 5.75
C ALA A 375 15.24 10.68 6.82
N ALA A 376 15.67 10.71 8.08
CA ALA A 376 14.88 11.23 9.21
C ALA A 376 14.98 12.76 9.34
N ASP A 377 14.73 13.45 8.24
CA ASP A 377 14.86 14.92 8.07
C ASP A 377 13.50 15.63 8.01
N LEU A 378 12.43 14.93 8.37
CA LEU A 378 11.08 15.49 8.42
C LEU A 378 10.82 16.16 9.76
N THR A 379 10.15 17.31 9.72
CA THR A 379 9.82 18.14 10.87
C THR A 379 8.36 18.59 10.88
N LEU A 380 7.77 18.57 12.07
CA LEU A 380 6.42 19.08 12.31
C LEU A 380 6.29 19.48 13.77
N GLY A 381 5.63 20.61 14.06
CA GLY A 381 5.46 21.09 15.43
C GLY A 381 6.79 21.38 16.15
N GLY A 382 7.86 21.70 15.41
CA GLY A 382 9.19 21.94 16.01
C GLY A 382 9.96 20.67 16.41
N GLY A 383 9.39 19.48 16.25
CA GLY A 383 10.07 18.20 16.47
C GLY A 383 10.50 17.51 15.17
N THR A 384 11.37 16.51 15.31
CA THR A 384 11.85 15.67 14.21
C THR A 384 11.14 14.33 14.19
N VAL A 385 11.06 13.70 13.01
CA VAL A 385 10.46 12.37 12.86
C VAL A 385 11.30 11.29 13.56
N ALA A 386 10.67 10.51 14.44
CA ALA A 386 11.28 9.41 15.19
C ALA A 386 11.14 8.06 14.47
N PHE A 387 9.96 7.81 13.88
CA PHE A 387 9.67 6.64 13.06
C PHE A 387 8.47 6.88 12.14
N THR A 388 8.23 5.93 11.24
CA THR A 388 7.13 5.98 10.28
C THR A 388 6.49 4.62 10.08
N ALA A 389 5.20 4.56 9.83
CA ALA A 389 4.47 3.31 9.58
C ALA A 389 3.47 3.45 8.44
N GLY A 390 2.93 2.32 8.02
CA GLY A 390 1.80 2.26 7.11
C GLY A 390 1.09 0.92 7.22
N PHE A 391 -0.17 0.88 6.81
CA PHE A 391 -1.06 -0.25 7.07
C PHE A 391 -1.68 -0.69 5.74
N PRO A 392 -1.11 -1.71 5.06
CA PRO A 392 -1.70 -2.22 3.83
C PRO A 392 -3.16 -2.61 4.08
N ALA A 393 -4.04 -2.34 3.11
CA ALA A 393 -5.47 -2.56 3.30
C ALA A 393 -5.79 -4.05 3.43
N LEU A 394 -6.75 -4.37 4.31
CA LEU A 394 -7.37 -5.70 4.35
C LEU A 394 -8.34 -5.85 3.17
N SER A 395 -8.63 -7.09 2.80
CA SER A 395 -9.61 -7.41 1.77
C SER A 395 -10.55 -8.53 2.22
N PRO A 396 -11.64 -8.81 1.49
CA PRO A 396 -12.55 -9.91 1.82
C PRO A 396 -11.87 -11.28 1.98
N VAL A 397 -10.70 -11.47 1.35
CA VAL A 397 -9.93 -12.74 1.34
C VAL A 397 -8.60 -12.63 2.10
N MET A 398 -8.32 -11.47 2.70
CA MET A 398 -7.05 -11.16 3.35
C MET A 398 -7.31 -10.43 4.67
N GLY A 399 -7.32 -11.20 5.76
CA GLY A 399 -7.54 -10.70 7.11
C GLY A 399 -6.28 -10.25 7.83
N LEU A 400 -5.08 -10.53 7.30
CA LEU A 400 -3.79 -10.17 7.89
C LEU A 400 -2.87 -9.53 6.84
N THR A 401 -2.26 -8.40 7.19
CA THR A 401 -1.24 -7.75 6.35
C THR A 401 -0.13 -7.13 7.19
N HIS A 402 1.04 -6.95 6.56
CA HIS A 402 2.24 -6.41 7.18
C HIS A 402 2.81 -5.24 6.38
N GLY A 403 3.11 -4.14 7.08
CA GLY A 403 3.87 -3.03 6.53
C GLY A 403 5.30 -3.02 7.04
N VAL A 404 6.27 -2.77 6.17
CA VAL A 404 7.69 -2.64 6.52
C VAL A 404 8.17 -1.28 6.06
N HIS A 405 8.15 -0.31 6.97
CA HIS A 405 8.35 1.10 6.64
C HIS A 405 9.60 1.64 7.30
N GLY A 406 10.54 2.15 6.50
CA GLY A 406 11.80 2.71 7.00
C GLY A 406 11.87 4.23 6.89
N ILE A 407 12.45 4.88 7.88
CA ILE A 407 12.86 6.30 7.81
C ILE A 407 14.12 6.53 8.63
N GLY A 408 15.16 7.09 8.00
CA GLY A 408 16.49 7.20 8.61
C GLY A 408 17.03 5.81 9.03
N ASP A 409 17.29 5.68 10.32
CA ASP A 409 17.74 4.45 10.99
C ASP A 409 16.61 3.61 11.57
N ALA A 410 15.35 4.06 11.52
CA ALA A 410 14.20 3.35 12.06
C ALA A 410 13.54 2.47 10.99
N VAL A 411 13.13 1.27 11.37
CA VAL A 411 12.20 0.43 10.62
C VAL A 411 11.02 0.08 11.52
N THR A 412 9.81 0.30 11.04
CA THR A 412 8.59 -0.18 11.69
C THR A 412 8.01 -1.35 10.92
N VAL A 413 7.84 -2.47 11.61
CA VAL A 413 7.05 -3.61 11.17
C VAL A 413 5.65 -3.46 11.77
N SER A 414 4.69 -3.07 10.93
CA SER A 414 3.29 -2.94 11.31
C SER A 414 2.52 -4.21 10.97
N VAL A 415 1.58 -4.57 11.82
CA VAL A 415 0.55 -5.59 11.54
C VAL A 415 -0.77 -4.87 11.44
N HIS A 416 -1.56 -5.17 10.41
CA HIS A 416 -2.95 -4.73 10.29
C HIS A 416 -3.82 -5.97 10.13
N THR A 417 -4.83 -6.08 10.99
CA THR A 417 -5.73 -7.23 11.08
C THR A 417 -7.09 -6.79 11.62
N SER A 418 -7.93 -7.75 11.99
CA SER A 418 -9.20 -7.56 12.65
C SER A 418 -9.41 -8.62 13.72
N THR A 419 -10.20 -8.30 14.74
CA THR A 419 -10.59 -9.28 15.76
C THR A 419 -11.36 -10.47 15.15
N ALA A 420 -12.01 -10.29 13.99
CA ALA A 420 -12.71 -11.36 13.27
C ALA A 420 -11.76 -12.38 12.63
N ALA A 421 -10.62 -11.92 12.07
CA ALA A 421 -9.63 -12.80 11.45
C ALA A 421 -8.57 -13.30 12.46
N MET A 422 -8.18 -12.45 13.41
CA MET A 422 -7.12 -12.70 14.39
C MET A 422 -7.56 -12.16 15.76
N PRO A 423 -8.28 -12.96 16.57
CA PRO A 423 -8.83 -12.51 17.85
C PRO A 423 -7.78 -12.08 18.88
N ASP A 424 -6.54 -12.58 18.77
CA ASP A 424 -5.43 -12.26 19.66
C ASP A 424 -4.23 -11.69 18.89
N ALA A 425 -4.33 -10.41 18.52
CA ALA A 425 -3.27 -9.72 17.79
C ALA A 425 -2.04 -9.40 18.67
N ASP A 426 -2.18 -9.34 20.01
CA ASP A 426 -1.07 -9.10 20.94
C ASP A 426 -0.16 -10.33 21.05
N HIS A 427 -0.73 -11.54 21.04
CA HIS A 427 0.06 -12.78 20.95
C HIS A 427 0.85 -12.82 19.64
N TYR A 428 0.23 -12.44 18.53
CA TYR A 428 0.93 -12.40 17.25
C TYR A 428 2.04 -11.32 17.20
N GLU A 429 1.82 -10.14 17.80
CA GLU A 429 2.87 -9.11 17.95
C GLU A 429 4.06 -9.65 18.75
N SER A 430 3.80 -10.39 19.83
CA SER A 430 4.84 -11.00 20.67
C SER A 430 5.66 -12.04 19.91
N LEU A 431 4.99 -12.99 19.23
CA LEU A 431 5.66 -14.00 18.39
C LEU A 431 6.49 -13.37 17.27
N LEU A 432 5.98 -12.30 16.66
CA LEU A 432 6.69 -11.59 15.60
C LEU A 432 7.90 -10.83 16.15
N ALA A 433 7.78 -10.19 17.32
CA ALA A 433 8.89 -9.52 17.98
C ALA A 433 10.02 -10.49 18.32
N GLU A 434 9.69 -11.65 18.90
CA GLU A 434 10.65 -12.73 19.19
C GLU A 434 11.32 -13.24 17.91
N ALA A 435 10.54 -13.48 16.85
CA ALA A 435 11.08 -13.93 15.57
C ALA A 435 12.01 -12.89 14.90
N LEU A 436 11.75 -11.59 15.10
CA LEU A 436 12.65 -10.53 14.64
C LEU A 436 13.96 -10.53 15.44
N ASP A 437 13.92 -10.81 16.75
CA ASP A 437 15.11 -10.95 17.59
C ASP A 437 15.95 -12.18 17.18
N GLU A 438 15.31 -13.33 16.90
CA GLU A 438 15.96 -14.54 16.37
C GLU A 438 16.70 -14.25 15.04
N VAL A 439 16.03 -13.54 14.12
CA VAL A 439 16.61 -13.18 12.82
C VAL A 439 17.77 -12.19 12.99
N SER A 440 17.64 -11.21 13.87
CA SER A 440 18.68 -10.21 14.16
C SER A 440 19.94 -10.84 14.75
N GLN A 441 19.80 -11.83 15.63
CA GLN A 441 20.94 -12.54 16.22
C GLN A 441 21.75 -13.33 15.18
N LEU A 442 21.12 -13.79 14.11
CA LEU A 442 21.81 -14.45 12.99
C LEU A 442 22.48 -13.46 12.04
N GLN A 443 22.14 -12.18 12.12
CA GLN A 443 22.68 -11.14 11.25
C GLN A 443 23.96 -10.51 11.83
N ARG A 444 24.16 -10.65 13.14
CA ARG A 444 25.43 -10.42 13.83
C ARG A 444 26.34 -11.63 13.71
#